data_AF-W4LCT5-F1
#
_entry.id   AF-W4LCT5-F1
#
_cell.length_a   1.000
_cell.length_b   1.000
_cell.length_c   1.000
_cell.angle_alpha   90.00
_cell.angle_beta   90.00
_cell.angle_gamma   90.00
#
_symmetry.space_group_name_H-M   'P 1'
#
loop_
_entity.id
_entity.type
_entity.pdbx_description
1 polymer ?
#
loop_
_entity_poly.entity_id
_entity_poly.type
_entity_poly.pdbx_seq_one_letter_code
_entity_poly.pdbx_strand_id
1 'polypeptide(L)'
;MSRLSIEITPEQHSRLKACAALRGQSIKDYVLERTLPPLPKDETLTEEEALRQLEAFLKPRIESAKRGEFVDKSVEQIFEEVHSEQTDEV
;
A
#
# COMPACT_ATOMS: atom_id res chain seq x y z
N MET A 1 -5.23 -20.76 -12.63
CA MET A 1 -5.38 -20.88 -11.16
C MET A 1 -4.10 -21.47 -10.60
N SER A 2 -3.36 -20.71 -9.77
CA SER A 2 -2.16 -21.19 -9.09
C SER A 2 -2.55 -22.08 -7.90
N ARG A 3 -1.85 -23.21 -7.73
CA ARG A 3 -2.05 -24.15 -6.63
C ARG A 3 -0.80 -24.18 -5.76
N LEU A 4 -0.92 -23.77 -4.50
CA LEU A 4 0.14 -23.86 -3.50
C LEU A 4 0.04 -25.23 -2.80
N SER A 5 1.15 -25.96 -2.73
CA SER A 5 1.25 -27.19 -1.92
C SER A 5 2.22 -26.93 -0.77
N ILE A 6 1.79 -27.22 0.46
CA ILE A 6 2.58 -27.02 1.68
C ILE A 6 2.64 -28.33 2.45
N GLU A 7 3.81 -28.65 2.99
CA GLU A 7 4.00 -29.78 3.90
C GLU A 7 3.92 -29.29 5.34
N ILE A 8 3.03 -29.89 6.12
CA ILE A 8 2.85 -29.59 7.54
C ILE A 8 2.63 -30.89 8.31
N THR A 9 3.01 -30.91 9.58
CA THR A 9 2.76 -32.07 10.43
C THR A 9 1.27 -32.22 10.75
N PRO A 10 0.79 -33.42 11.10
CA PRO A 10 -0.61 -33.62 11.48
C PRO A 10 -1.06 -32.74 12.65
N GLU A 11 -0.18 -32.49 13.62
CA GLU A 11 -0.47 -31.60 14.76
C GLU A 11 -0.64 -30.15 14.30
N GLN A 12 0.25 -29.67 13.43
CA GLN A 12 0.15 -28.32 12.86
C GLN A 12 -1.14 -28.13 12.06
N HIS A 13 -1.53 -29.14 11.26
CA HIS A 13 -2.80 -29.12 10.52
C HIS A 13 -4.01 -29.03 11.48
N SER A 14 -4.00 -29.78 12.58
CA SER A 14 -5.08 -29.76 13.57
C SER A 14 -5.23 -28.37 14.22
N ARG A 15 -4.11 -27.77 14.63
CA ARG A 15 -4.08 -26.43 15.22
C ARG A 15 -4.56 -25.37 14.22
N LEU A 16 -4.11 -25.46 12.97
CA LEU A 16 -4.52 -24.57 11.89
C LEU A 16 -6.02 -24.66 11.60
N LYS A 17 -6.58 -25.88 11.57
CA LYS A 17 -8.01 -26.13 11.38
C LYS A 17 -8.85 -25.54 12.51
N ALA A 18 -8.41 -25.70 13.76
CA ALA A 18 -9.09 -25.12 14.91
C ALA A 18 -9.10 -23.58 14.82
N CYS A 19 -7.96 -22.97 14.50
CA CYS A 19 -7.86 -21.51 14.34
C CYS A 19 -8.77 -20.97 13.22
N ALA A 20 -8.84 -21.65 12.07
CA ALA A 20 -9.72 -21.27 10.97
C ALA A 20 -11.21 -21.37 11.37
N ALA A 21 -11.57 -22.46 12.06
CA ALA A 21 -12.94 -22.67 12.55
C ALA A 21 -13.37 -21.62 13.58
N LEU A 22 -12.47 -21.21 14.48
CA LEU A 22 -12.72 -20.13 15.44
C LEU A 22 -13.00 -18.78 14.76
N ARG A 23 -12.49 -18.57 13.54
CA ARG A 23 -12.76 -17.38 12.73
C ARG A 23 -13.95 -17.53 11.77
N GLY A 24 -14.59 -18.70 11.74
CA GLY A 24 -15.67 -18.99 10.79
C GLY A 24 -15.21 -19.01 9.32
N GLN A 25 -13.91 -19.17 9.08
CA GLN A 25 -13.32 -19.17 7.74
C GLN A 25 -12.90 -20.59 7.33
N SER A 26 -12.78 -20.84 6.03
CA SER A 26 -12.18 -22.08 5.55
C SER A 26 -10.67 -22.10 5.85
N ILE A 27 -10.09 -23.29 5.99
CA ILE A 27 -8.63 -23.43 6.22
C ILE A 27 -7.84 -22.75 5.09
N LYS A 28 -8.35 -22.83 3.85
CA LYS A 28 -7.73 -22.20 2.69
C LYS A 28 -7.64 -20.69 2.87
N ASP A 29 -8.76 -20.04 3.21
CA ASP A 29 -8.82 -18.59 3.32
C ASP A 29 -8.00 -18.11 4.52
N TYR A 30 -8.10 -18.82 5.64
CA TYR A 30 -7.33 -18.53 6.85
C TYR A 30 -5.81 -18.63 6.63
N VAL A 31 -5.35 -19.61 5.84
CA VAL A 31 -3.93 -19.74 5.48
C VAL A 31 -3.50 -18.61 4.56
N LEU A 32 -4.25 -18.35 3.49
CA LEU A 32 -3.91 -17.30 2.51
C LEU A 32 -3.80 -15.92 3.17
N GLU A 33 -4.72 -15.57 4.07
CA GLU A 33 -4.68 -14.31 4.83
C GLU A 33 -3.48 -14.17 5.77
N ARG A 34 -2.87 -15.29 6.21
CA ARG A 34 -1.82 -15.31 7.24
C ARG A 34 -0.42 -15.58 6.70
N THR A 35 -0.30 -16.38 5.64
CA THR A 35 1.00 -16.82 5.10
C THR A 35 1.51 -15.93 3.99
N LEU A 36 0.62 -15.24 3.29
CA LEU A 36 1.02 -14.20 2.37
C LEU A 36 1.22 -12.92 3.20
N PRO A 37 2.26 -12.11 2.93
CA PRO A 37 2.28 -10.75 3.47
C PRO A 37 0.93 -10.10 3.16
N PRO A 38 0.41 -9.17 3.99
CA PRO A 38 -0.69 -8.34 3.55
C PRO A 38 -0.23 -7.76 2.22
N LEU A 39 -0.78 -8.28 1.12
CA LEU A 39 -0.59 -7.67 -0.18
C LEU A 39 -0.98 -6.22 0.09
N PRO A 40 -0.12 -5.24 -0.22
CA PRO A 40 -0.61 -3.88 -0.25
C PRO A 40 -1.91 -3.94 -1.04
N LYS A 41 -2.92 -3.20 -0.59
CA LYS A 41 -4.22 -3.08 -1.26
C LYS A 41 -4.08 -2.37 -2.63
N ASP A 42 -3.03 -2.70 -3.37
CA ASP A 42 -2.75 -2.34 -4.75
C ASP A 42 -3.39 -3.36 -5.70
N GLU A 43 -3.84 -4.54 -5.23
CA GLU A 43 -4.62 -5.48 -6.06
C GLU A 43 -6.09 -5.06 -6.28
N THR A 44 -6.57 -3.99 -5.65
CA THR A 44 -7.95 -3.51 -5.85
C THR A 44 -8.07 -2.30 -6.75
N LEU A 45 -6.97 -1.71 -7.22
CA LEU A 45 -7.03 -0.69 -8.26
C LEU A 45 -6.77 -1.34 -9.60
N THR A 46 -7.76 -1.29 -10.48
CA THR A 46 -7.48 -1.57 -11.90
C THR A 46 -6.45 -0.56 -12.41
N GLU A 47 -5.67 -0.91 -13.42
CA GLU A 47 -4.73 0.02 -14.07
C GLU A 47 -5.41 1.34 -14.46
N GLU A 48 -6.67 1.25 -14.93
CA GLU A 48 -7.51 2.41 -15.25
C GLU A 48 -7.82 3.28 -14.04
N GLU A 49 -8.09 2.68 -12.88
CA GLU A 49 -8.32 3.43 -11.64
C GLU A 49 -7.05 4.11 -11.15
N ALA A 50 -5.89 3.47 -11.31
CA ALA A 50 -4.60 4.04 -10.91
C ALA A 50 -4.25 5.24 -11.78
N LEU A 51 -4.48 5.13 -13.09
CA LEU A 51 -4.35 6.23 -14.04
C LEU A 51 -5.33 7.38 -13.72
N ARG A 52 -6.58 7.07 -13.36
CA ARG A 52 -7.58 8.09 -12.98
C ARG A 52 -7.17 8.83 -11.70
N GLN A 53 -6.62 8.13 -10.70
CA GLN A 53 -6.12 8.77 -9.49
C GLN A 53 -4.92 9.67 -9.78
N LEU A 54 -3.98 9.20 -10.61
CA LEU A 54 -2.84 9.99 -11.05
C LEU A 54 -3.29 11.25 -11.80
N GLU A 55 -4.25 11.14 -12.72
CA GLU A 55 -4.81 12.29 -13.45
C GLU A 55 -5.47 13.29 -12.48
N ALA A 56 -6.26 12.81 -11.53
CA ALA A 56 -6.90 13.65 -10.52
C ALA A 56 -5.87 14.39 -9.64
N PHE A 57 -4.76 13.73 -9.31
CA PHE A 57 -3.66 14.31 -8.54
C PHE A 57 -2.87 15.38 -9.33
N LEU A 58 -2.66 15.16 -10.63
CA LEU A 58 -1.87 16.07 -11.48
C LEU A 58 -2.68 17.26 -12.01
N LYS A 59 -3.99 17.12 -12.23
CA LYS A 59 -4.88 18.22 -12.68
C LYS A 59 -4.68 19.54 -11.92
N PRO A 60 -4.75 19.60 -10.57
CA PRO A 60 -4.58 20.86 -9.86
C PRO A 60 -3.18 21.47 -10.07
N ARG A 61 -2.13 20.65 -10.15
CA ARG A 61 -0.75 21.12 -10.38
C ARG A 61 -0.58 21.72 -11.77
N ILE A 62 -1.21 21.12 -12.79
CA ILE A 62 -1.21 21.65 -14.15
C ILE A 62 -1.93 22.99 -14.20
N GLU A 63 -3.07 23.12 -13.54
CA GLU A 63 -3.82 24.38 -13.50
C GLU A 63 -3.05 25.48 -12.74
N SER A 64 -2.38 25.15 -11.63
CA SER A 64 -1.45 26.06 -10.94
C SER A 64 -0.31 26.51 -11.83
N ALA A 65 0.34 25.58 -12.54
CA ALA A 65 1.40 25.92 -13.49
C ALA A 65 0.90 26.83 -14.63
N LYS A 66 -0.31 26.60 -15.17
CA LYS A 66 -0.92 27.48 -16.19
C LYS A 66 -1.23 28.87 -15.66
N ARG A 67 -1.56 29.01 -14.37
CA ARG A 67 -1.73 30.30 -13.69
C ARG A 67 -0.41 31.00 -13.36
N GLY A 68 0.73 30.35 -13.60
CA GLY A 68 2.04 30.89 -13.28
C GLY A 68 2.42 30.74 -11.81
N GLU A 69 1.74 29.86 -11.06
CA GLU A 69 2.07 29.56 -9.66
C GLU A 69 3.28 28.61 -9.64
N PHE A 70 4.47 29.18 -9.83
CA PHE A 70 5.74 28.48 -9.70
C PHE A 70 6.45 28.90 -8.42
N VAL A 71 7.22 27.97 -7.87
CA VAL A 71 8.15 28.24 -6.79
C VAL A 71 9.48 28.62 -7.42
N ASP A 72 9.95 29.85 -7.19
CA ASP A 72 11.24 30.35 -7.68
C ASP A 72 12.37 30.04 -6.68
N LYS A 73 12.37 28.82 -6.16
CA LYS A 73 13.40 28.35 -5.21
C LYS A 73 14.37 27.44 -5.92
N SER A 74 15.66 27.61 -5.64
CA SER A 74 16.67 26.64 -6.05
C SER A 74 16.52 25.35 -5.26
N VAL A 75 17.14 24.28 -5.75
CA VAL A 75 17.14 22.98 -5.05
C VAL A 75 17.75 23.13 -3.66
N GLU A 76 18.83 23.89 -3.52
CA GLU A 76 19.50 24.16 -2.24
C GLU A 76 18.58 24.86 -1.24
N GLN A 77 17.81 25.86 -1.70
CA GLN A 77 16.86 26.59 -0.85
C GLN A 77 15.70 25.70 -0.37
N ILE A 78 15.24 24.76 -1.22
CA ILE A 78 14.22 23.78 -0.84
C ILE A 78 14.76 22.84 0.24
N PHE A 79 16.00 22.39 0.12
CA PHE A 79 16.64 21.54 1.13
C PHE A 79 16.80 22.25 2.47
N GLU A 80 17.27 23.51 2.45
CA GLU A 80 17.47 24.30 3.67
C GLU A 80 16.16 24.57 4.42
N GLU A 81 15.10 24.92 3.69
CA GLU A 81 13.75 25.14 4.24
C GLU A 81 13.21 23.88 4.93
N VAL A 82 13.21 22.74 4.24
CA VAL A 82 12.70 21.47 4.80
C VAL A 82 13.52 21.05 6.03
N HIS A 83 14.84 21.29 6.01
CA HIS A 83 15.68 20.97 7.15
C HIS A 83 15.39 21.87 8.36
N SER A 84 15.15 23.17 8.13
CA SER A 84 14.77 24.12 9.19
C SER A 84 13.38 23.83 9.77
N GLU A 85 12.39 23.48 8.94
CA GLU A 85 11.04 23.12 9.37
C GLU A 85 11.04 21.87 10.27
N GLN A 86 11.90 20.89 9.98
CA GLN A 86 12.05 19.69 10.81
C GLN A 86 12.75 19.94 12.15
N THR A 87 13.58 20.98 12.25
CA THR A 87 14.27 21.33 13.50
C THR A 87 13.43 22.21 14.43
N ASP A 88 12.45 22.94 13.91
CA ASP A 88 11.56 23.81 14.70
C ASP A 88 10.36 23.06 15.32
N GLU A 89 10.12 21.80 14.94
CA GLU A 89 9.09 20.91 15.53
C GLU A 89 9.59 20.10 16.76
N VAL A 90 10.78 20.39 17.30
CA VAL A 90 11.38 19.74 18.49
C VAL A 90 11.52 20.71 19.66
#